data_AF-A0A286D2H7-F1
#
_entry.id   AF-A0A286D2H7-F1
#
_cell.length_a   1.000
_cell.length_b   1.000
_cell.length_c   1.000
_cell.angle_alpha   90.00
_cell.angle_beta   90.00
_cell.angle_gamma   90.00
#
_symmetry.space_group_name_H-M   'P 1'
#
loop_
_entity.id
_entity.type
_entity.pdbx_description
1 polymer ?
#
loop_
_entity_poly.entity_id
_entity_poly.type
_entity_poly.pdbx_seq_one_letter_code
_entity_poly.pdbx_strand_id
1 'polypeptide(L)'
;MAGLLVLAGTLVAAPALAQDTIPVQDGLAAAETGTLVVDIKPFTSEKELPKKVARRLQSGALEWGIRDRQLVFTLVNKQFIDFPISHMTRYGQQETLSLPAGEYKVTGIGLDMTTSFSVEKVLERGAFVNEDVLVFRIEPGKTTTLSINPIIRRDATFAVNFWMPTLMTRAVTETEDMPESALNTRGPSSIAWPDYTGPLKFVAK
;
A
#
# COMPACT_ATOMS: atom_id res chain seq x y z
N MET A 1 -7.18 51.94 87.73
CA MET A 1 -7.43 52.90 86.63
C MET A 1 -7.99 52.12 85.45
N ALA A 2 -9.03 52.68 84.84
CA ALA A 2 -9.83 52.12 83.77
C ALA A 2 -9.05 51.92 82.45
N GLY A 3 -9.55 51.04 81.59
CA GLY A 3 -9.09 50.95 80.20
C GLY A 3 -9.55 49.70 79.46
N LEU A 4 -10.84 49.63 79.15
CA LEU A 4 -11.47 48.67 78.25
C LEU A 4 -11.10 48.99 76.79
N LEU A 5 -10.76 48.00 75.96
CA LEU A 5 -11.19 47.94 74.54
C LEU A 5 -10.90 46.57 73.90
N VAL A 6 -11.99 46.00 73.37
CA VAL A 6 -12.11 44.79 72.55
C VAL A 6 -11.92 45.14 71.07
N LEU A 7 -11.35 44.23 70.26
CA LEU A 7 -11.69 43.91 68.84
C LEU A 7 -10.58 42.99 68.29
N ALA A 8 -10.82 41.69 68.10
CA ALA A 8 -11.47 41.03 66.96
C ALA A 8 -10.49 40.62 65.84
N GLY A 9 -10.37 39.29 65.66
CA GLY A 9 -10.28 38.58 64.38
C GLY A 9 -9.14 38.90 63.41
N THR A 10 -8.29 37.91 63.13
CA THR A 10 -8.41 37.05 61.92
C THR A 10 -7.25 36.05 61.85
N LEU A 11 -7.59 34.77 61.68
CA LEU A 11 -6.69 33.70 61.25
C LEU A 11 -6.30 33.96 59.80
N VAL A 12 -5.01 34.13 59.50
CA VAL A 12 -4.51 34.07 58.12
C VAL A 12 -3.82 32.72 57.94
N ALA A 13 -4.45 31.91 57.08
CA ALA A 13 -3.99 30.59 56.67
C ALA A 13 -2.72 30.67 55.81
N ALA A 14 -1.86 29.66 55.95
CA ALA A 14 -0.68 29.47 55.12
C ALA A 14 -1.06 29.18 53.65
N PRO A 15 -0.27 29.63 52.66
CA PRO A 15 -0.50 29.22 51.28
C PRO A 15 0.02 27.79 51.07
N ALA A 16 -0.90 26.87 50.82
CA ALA A 16 -0.58 25.60 50.19
C ALA A 16 -0.16 25.89 48.74
N LEU A 17 1.08 25.56 48.39
CA LEU A 17 1.54 25.57 47.01
C LEU A 17 0.68 24.56 46.23
N ALA A 18 -0.19 25.08 45.37
CA ALA A 18 -0.87 24.31 44.37
C ALA A 18 0.18 23.68 43.45
N GLN A 19 0.33 22.36 43.54
CA GLN A 19 0.96 21.60 42.48
C GLN A 19 -0.02 21.62 41.31
N ASP A 20 0.25 22.47 40.33
CA ASP A 20 -0.31 22.37 39.00
C ASP A 20 0.16 21.03 38.40
N THR A 21 -0.58 19.97 38.69
CA THR A 21 -0.63 18.79 37.85
C THR A 21 -1.18 19.21 36.51
N ILE A 22 -0.26 19.48 35.57
CA ILE A 22 -0.57 19.51 34.14
C ILE A 22 -1.23 18.18 33.80
N PRO A 23 -2.45 18.16 33.24
CA PRO A 23 -3.00 16.93 32.70
C PRO A 23 -2.08 16.52 31.54
N VAL A 24 -1.29 15.47 31.76
CA VAL A 24 -0.67 14.73 30.68
C VAL A 24 -1.82 14.30 29.79
N GLN A 25 -1.88 14.84 28.57
CA GLN A 25 -2.81 14.37 27.55
C GLN A 25 -2.46 12.91 27.28
N ASP A 26 -3.16 12.01 27.96
CA ASP A 26 -3.28 10.62 27.57
C ASP A 26 -3.87 10.57 26.15
N GLY A 27 -3.21 9.78 25.30
CA GLY A 27 -3.90 9.09 24.21
C GLY A 27 -3.73 9.67 22.81
N LEU A 28 -2.53 9.55 22.24
CA LEU A 28 -2.51 8.82 20.98
C LEU A 28 -2.97 7.40 21.35
N ALA A 29 -4.28 7.14 21.28
CA ALA A 29 -4.80 5.79 21.39
C ALA A 29 -3.90 4.92 20.50
N ALA A 30 -3.25 3.92 21.10
CA ALA A 30 -2.40 3.01 20.35
C ALA A 30 -3.22 2.57 19.14
N ALA A 31 -2.80 2.98 17.94
CA ALA A 31 -3.62 2.79 16.75
C ALA A 31 -3.86 1.29 16.64
N GLU A 32 -5.10 0.86 16.87
CA GLU A 32 -5.43 -0.55 16.94
C GLU A 32 -4.95 -1.19 15.64
N THR A 33 -4.12 -2.23 15.74
CA THR A 33 -3.50 -2.83 14.56
C THR A 33 -4.27 -4.08 14.13
N GLY A 34 -4.34 -4.31 12.83
CA GLY A 34 -4.66 -5.61 12.27
C GLY A 34 -3.46 -6.20 11.52
N THR A 35 -3.65 -7.39 10.98
CA THR A 35 -2.64 -8.10 10.19
C THR A 35 -3.00 -8.06 8.72
N LEU A 36 -2.08 -7.60 7.88
CA LEU A 36 -2.16 -7.79 6.43
C LEU A 36 -1.24 -8.94 6.02
N VAL A 37 -1.79 -9.91 5.30
CA VAL A 37 -1.01 -10.91 4.56
C VAL A 37 -1.05 -10.53 3.09
N VAL A 38 0.10 -10.21 2.51
CA VAL A 38 0.27 -10.08 1.06
C VAL A 38 0.71 -11.44 0.53
N ASP A 39 -0.20 -12.14 -0.13
CA ASP A 39 -0.01 -13.51 -0.59
C ASP A 39 0.12 -13.55 -2.11
N ILE A 40 1.34 -13.76 -2.60
CA ILE A 40 1.63 -13.85 -4.03
C ILE A 40 1.64 -15.32 -4.43
N LYS A 41 0.59 -15.75 -5.12
CA LYS A 41 0.44 -17.15 -5.56
C LYS A 41 1.53 -17.55 -6.57
N PRO A 42 1.81 -18.86 -6.73
CA PRO A 42 2.57 -19.34 -7.87
C PRO A 42 1.90 -18.87 -9.16
N PHE A 43 2.69 -18.48 -10.16
CA PHE A 43 2.11 -18.07 -11.43
C PHE A 43 1.41 -19.25 -12.12
N THR A 44 0.34 -18.95 -12.84
CA THR A 44 -0.33 -19.88 -13.74
C THR A 44 -0.18 -19.40 -15.18
N SER A 45 -0.38 -20.30 -16.15
CA SER A 45 -0.28 -19.97 -17.57
C SER A 45 -1.37 -20.69 -18.34
N GLU A 46 -2.05 -19.97 -19.24
CA GLU A 46 -3.07 -20.54 -20.12
C GLU A 46 -2.48 -21.48 -21.18
N LYS A 47 -1.18 -21.38 -21.44
CA LYS A 47 -0.44 -22.22 -22.38
C LYS A 47 0.82 -22.79 -21.76
N GLU A 48 1.28 -23.91 -22.30
CA GLU A 48 2.59 -24.45 -21.95
C GLU A 48 3.69 -23.42 -22.32
N LEU A 49 4.50 -23.07 -21.32
CA LEU A 49 5.61 -22.13 -21.50
C LEU A 49 6.87 -22.90 -21.90
N PRO A 50 7.73 -22.33 -22.76
CA PRO A 50 9.06 -22.90 -22.99
C PRO A 50 9.80 -23.07 -21.65
N LYS A 51 10.46 -24.22 -21.45
CA LYS A 51 11.13 -24.54 -20.16
C LYS A 51 12.05 -23.43 -19.64
N LYS A 52 12.77 -22.75 -20.54
CA LYS A 52 13.66 -21.62 -20.20
C LYS A 52 12.88 -20.41 -19.67
N VAL A 53 11.71 -20.13 -20.24
CA VAL A 53 10.81 -19.06 -19.81
C VAL A 53 10.20 -19.41 -18.45
N ALA A 54 9.66 -20.62 -18.30
CA ALA A 54 9.08 -21.08 -17.04
C ALA A 54 10.08 -20.99 -15.88
N ARG A 55 11.32 -21.47 -16.08
CA ARG A 55 12.39 -21.38 -15.07
C ARG A 55 12.73 -19.93 -14.70
N ARG A 56 12.72 -19.01 -15.66
CA ARG A 56 12.97 -17.59 -15.39
C ARG A 56 11.84 -16.97 -14.58
N LEU A 57 10.59 -17.25 -14.95
CA LEU A 57 9.42 -16.73 -14.24
C LEU A 57 9.27 -17.28 -12.83
N GLN A 58 9.70 -18.52 -12.56
CA GLN A 58 9.72 -19.08 -11.21
C GLN A 58 10.57 -18.28 -10.22
N SER A 59 11.60 -17.58 -10.72
CA SER A 59 12.42 -16.66 -9.90
C SER A 59 11.84 -15.24 -9.81
N GLY A 60 10.70 -14.99 -10.45
CA GLY A 60 10.02 -13.70 -10.46
C GLY A 60 9.53 -13.28 -9.09
N ALA A 61 9.42 -11.96 -8.92
CA ALA A 61 8.89 -11.32 -7.72
C ALA A 61 8.10 -10.08 -8.11
N LEU A 62 7.18 -9.69 -7.24
CA LEU A 62 6.48 -8.42 -7.34
C LEU A 62 7.11 -7.42 -6.40
N GLU A 63 7.44 -6.26 -6.95
CA GLU A 63 7.86 -5.11 -6.16
C GLU A 63 6.63 -4.32 -5.72
N TRP A 64 6.61 -3.96 -4.44
CA TRP A 64 5.52 -3.19 -3.88
C TRP A 64 5.96 -2.33 -2.69
N GLY A 65 5.09 -1.41 -2.31
CA GLY A 65 5.30 -0.46 -1.22
C GLY A 65 4.02 -0.13 -0.49
N ILE A 66 4.17 0.48 0.68
CA ILE A 66 3.04 1.00 1.46
C ILE A 66 3.39 2.35 2.11
N ARG A 67 2.47 3.30 2.03
CA ARG A 67 2.54 4.62 2.70
C ARG A 67 1.13 5.18 2.85
N ASP A 68 0.81 5.77 4.00
CA ASP A 68 -0.47 6.45 4.25
C ASP A 68 -1.72 5.64 3.83
N ARG A 69 -1.71 4.34 4.14
CA ARG A 69 -2.76 3.36 3.78
C ARG A 69 -2.96 3.11 2.28
N GLN A 70 -2.04 3.56 1.44
CA GLN A 70 -1.97 3.18 0.04
C GLN A 70 -0.95 2.05 -0.15
N LEU A 71 -1.36 0.95 -0.78
CA LEU A 71 -0.47 -0.08 -1.29
C LEU A 71 -0.25 0.15 -2.78
N VAL A 72 1.01 0.10 -3.22
CA VAL A 72 1.38 0.28 -4.62
C VAL A 72 2.15 -0.94 -5.09
N PHE A 73 1.63 -1.62 -6.10
CA PHE A 73 2.30 -2.70 -6.83
C PHE A 73 2.77 -2.19 -8.18
N THR A 74 3.98 -2.55 -8.60
CA THR A 74 4.55 -1.98 -9.83
C THR A 74 5.23 -3.02 -10.72
N LEU A 75 5.06 -2.83 -12.04
CA LEU A 75 5.88 -3.45 -13.08
C LEU A 75 6.86 -2.46 -13.73
N VAL A 76 6.82 -1.20 -13.30
CA VAL A 76 7.77 -0.15 -13.68
C VAL A 76 8.89 -0.09 -12.64
N ASN A 77 10.11 0.17 -13.11
CA ASN A 77 11.28 0.31 -12.23
C ASN A 77 11.07 1.44 -11.21
N LYS A 78 11.31 1.14 -9.93
CA LYS A 78 11.13 2.06 -8.80
C LYS A 78 11.87 3.39 -8.89
N GLN A 79 12.93 3.52 -9.69
CA GLN A 79 13.63 4.80 -9.91
C GLN A 79 12.73 5.88 -10.55
N PHE A 80 11.64 5.47 -11.21
CA PHE A 80 10.67 6.38 -11.81
C PHE A 80 9.48 6.69 -10.91
N ILE A 81 9.45 6.11 -9.70
CA ILE A 81 8.29 6.13 -8.81
C ILE A 81 8.65 6.89 -7.53
N ASP A 82 7.90 7.94 -7.20
CA ASP A 82 8.05 8.70 -5.95
C ASP A 82 7.22 8.07 -4.80
N PHE A 83 7.50 6.79 -4.56
CA PHE A 83 6.83 5.98 -3.55
C PHE A 83 7.80 4.97 -2.94
N PRO A 84 7.72 4.66 -1.63
CA PRO A 84 8.63 3.70 -0.99
C PRO A 84 8.34 2.26 -1.44
N ILE A 85 8.87 1.86 -2.59
CA ILE A 85 8.85 0.48 -3.07
C ILE A 85 9.97 -0.32 -2.36
N SER A 86 9.69 -0.69 -1.11
CA SER A 86 10.64 -1.35 -0.19
C SER A 86 10.49 -2.87 -0.13
N HIS A 87 9.41 -3.43 -0.67
CA HIS A 87 9.10 -4.85 -0.57
C HIS A 87 9.28 -5.55 -1.91
N MET A 88 9.70 -6.82 -1.85
CA MET A 88 9.82 -7.70 -3.01
C MET A 88 9.43 -9.12 -2.60
N THR A 89 8.23 -9.56 -3.00
CA THR A 89 7.69 -10.87 -2.64
C THR A 89 7.68 -11.79 -3.87
N ARG A 90 8.31 -12.97 -3.75
CA ARG A 90 8.42 -13.91 -4.88
C ARG A 90 7.10 -14.63 -5.15
N TYR A 91 6.94 -15.15 -6.37
CA TYR A 91 5.80 -16.02 -6.67
C TYR A 91 5.81 -17.28 -5.78
N GLY A 92 4.65 -17.61 -5.23
CA GLY A 92 4.47 -18.69 -4.27
C GLY A 92 4.90 -18.34 -2.84
N GLN A 93 5.11 -17.06 -2.53
CA GLN A 93 5.45 -16.59 -1.20
C GLN A 93 4.44 -15.57 -0.69
N GLN A 94 4.46 -15.40 0.63
CA GLN A 94 3.65 -14.41 1.32
C GLN A 94 4.53 -13.55 2.23
N GLU A 95 4.06 -12.35 2.50
CA GLU A 95 4.63 -11.43 3.46
C GLU A 95 3.55 -10.94 4.42
N THR A 96 3.87 -10.84 5.71
CA THR A 96 2.91 -10.46 6.76
C THR A 96 3.35 -9.16 7.41
N LEU A 97 2.44 -8.20 7.49
CA LEU A 97 2.66 -6.90 8.11
C LEU A 97 1.62 -6.65 9.20
N SER A 98 2.05 -6.08 10.33
CA SER A 98 1.14 -5.45 11.29
C SER A 98 0.92 -4.00 10.87
N LEU A 99 -0.32 -3.63 10.63
CA LEU A 99 -0.69 -2.32 10.09
C LEU A 99 -1.80 -1.67 10.93
N PRO A 100 -1.84 -0.33 11.05
CA PRO A 100 -2.96 0.35 11.69
C PRO A 100 -4.29 -0.03 11.05
N ALA A 101 -5.32 -0.25 11.86
CA ALA A 101 -6.66 -0.47 11.37
C ALA A 101 -7.14 0.74 10.55
N GLY A 102 -7.97 0.47 9.56
CA GLY A 102 -8.49 1.47 8.65
C GLY A 102 -8.68 0.95 7.23
N GLU A 103 -9.15 1.83 6.37
CA GLU A 103 -9.33 1.58 4.95
C GLU A 103 -8.01 1.73 4.20
N TYR A 104 -7.69 0.75 3.36
CA TYR A 104 -6.52 0.70 2.52
C TYR A 104 -6.93 0.63 1.05
N LYS A 105 -6.13 1.27 0.21
CA LYS A 105 -6.35 1.36 -1.23
C LYS A 105 -5.18 0.72 -1.96
N VAL A 106 -5.47 -0.08 -2.97
CA VAL A 106 -4.47 -0.75 -3.80
C VAL A 106 -4.40 -0.08 -5.15
N THR A 107 -3.20 0.38 -5.51
CA THR A 107 -2.90 0.99 -6.80
C THR A 107 -1.92 0.09 -7.57
N GLY A 108 -2.16 -0.07 -8.86
CA GLY A 108 -1.27 -0.81 -9.77
C GLY A 108 -0.57 0.13 -10.75
N ILE A 109 0.74 0.00 -10.88
CA ILE A 109 1.52 0.66 -11.93
C ILE A 109 1.84 -0.41 -12.99
N GLY A 110 1.09 -0.35 -14.09
CA GLY A 110 1.17 -1.31 -15.18
C GLY A 110 2.16 -0.88 -16.27
N LEU A 111 2.51 -1.84 -17.12
CA LEU A 111 3.39 -1.62 -18.27
C LEU A 111 2.95 -2.48 -19.45
N ASP A 112 2.38 -1.86 -20.48
CA ASP A 112 2.16 -2.55 -21.75
C ASP A 112 3.48 -2.64 -22.51
N MET A 113 3.80 -3.84 -22.98
CA MET A 113 5.03 -4.05 -23.72
C MET A 113 4.92 -3.42 -25.12
N THR A 114 5.71 -2.38 -25.36
CA THR A 114 5.84 -1.73 -26.66
C THR A 114 7.23 -1.99 -27.25
N THR A 115 7.33 -2.04 -28.58
CA THR A 115 8.61 -2.18 -29.28
C THR A 115 9.38 -0.86 -29.22
N SER A 116 10.19 -0.67 -28.18
CA SER A 116 11.06 0.49 -28.05
C SER A 116 12.38 0.13 -27.38
N PHE A 117 13.47 0.76 -27.84
CA PHE A 117 14.83 0.55 -27.35
C PHE A 117 15.27 1.59 -26.30
N SER A 118 14.44 2.60 -26.01
CA SER A 118 14.72 3.61 -24.98
C SER A 118 13.71 3.52 -23.84
N VAL A 119 14.21 3.52 -22.60
CA VAL A 119 13.38 3.43 -21.38
C VAL A 119 12.32 4.54 -21.32
N GLU A 120 12.69 5.76 -21.70
CA GLU A 120 11.77 6.91 -21.76
C GLU A 120 10.55 6.62 -22.65
N LYS A 121 10.77 6.24 -23.91
CA LYS A 121 9.66 5.85 -24.81
C LYS A 121 8.87 4.64 -24.35
N VAL A 122 9.48 3.71 -23.59
CA VAL A 122 8.76 2.58 -22.99
C VAL A 122 7.80 3.08 -21.91
N LEU A 123 8.24 4.02 -21.07
CA LEU A 123 7.38 4.67 -20.08
C LEU A 123 6.28 5.48 -20.76
N GLU A 124 6.63 6.32 -21.73
CA GLU A 124 5.68 7.20 -22.41
C GLU A 124 4.55 6.43 -23.11
N ARG A 125 4.88 5.30 -23.74
CA ARG A 125 3.91 4.53 -24.55
C ARG A 125 3.28 3.36 -23.82
N GLY A 126 4.00 2.79 -22.87
CA GLY A 126 3.64 1.52 -22.24
C GLY A 126 3.13 1.67 -20.83
N ALA A 127 3.66 2.60 -20.03
CA ALA A 127 3.34 2.69 -18.61
C ALA A 127 1.99 3.38 -18.35
N PHE A 128 1.35 3.00 -17.26
CA PHE A 128 0.09 3.57 -16.79
C PHE A 128 -0.13 3.32 -15.31
N VAL A 129 -1.02 4.10 -14.72
CA VAL A 129 -1.47 3.96 -13.33
C VAL A 129 -2.94 3.55 -13.32
N ASN A 130 -3.23 2.51 -12.55
CA ASN A 130 -4.57 2.11 -12.14
C ASN A 130 -4.74 2.46 -10.67
N GLU A 131 -5.34 3.61 -10.38
CA GLU A 131 -5.58 4.06 -9.01
C GLU A 131 -6.74 3.29 -8.37
N ASP A 132 -6.63 3.03 -7.07
CA ASP A 132 -7.70 2.50 -6.22
C ASP A 132 -8.44 1.27 -6.80
N VAL A 133 -7.70 0.36 -7.44
CA VAL A 133 -8.21 -0.87 -8.08
C VAL A 133 -8.98 -1.74 -7.10
N LEU A 134 -8.54 -1.74 -5.84
CA LEU A 134 -9.18 -2.47 -4.75
C LEU A 134 -9.12 -1.60 -3.50
N VAL A 135 -10.23 -1.56 -2.77
CA VAL A 135 -10.34 -0.89 -1.48
C VAL A 135 -10.79 -1.93 -0.47
N PHE A 136 -10.07 -2.04 0.64
CA PHE A 136 -10.41 -2.98 1.71
C PHE A 136 -10.12 -2.40 3.07
N ARG A 137 -10.67 -3.02 4.12
CA ARG A 137 -10.46 -2.58 5.50
C ARG A 137 -9.62 -3.60 6.28
N ILE A 138 -8.65 -3.09 7.02
CA ILE A 138 -7.96 -3.84 8.07
C ILE A 138 -8.69 -3.56 9.38
N GLU A 139 -9.21 -4.61 9.99
CA GLU A 139 -9.89 -4.53 11.29
C GLU A 139 -8.92 -4.84 12.44
N PRO A 140 -9.11 -4.20 13.61
CA PRO A 140 -8.34 -4.47 14.83
C PRO A 140 -8.25 -5.96 15.17
N GLY A 141 -7.04 -6.46 15.37
CA GLY A 141 -6.78 -7.85 15.79
C GLY A 141 -7.13 -8.93 14.76
N LYS A 142 -7.66 -8.55 13.59
CA LYS A 142 -8.04 -9.49 12.52
C LYS A 142 -6.97 -9.59 11.45
N THR A 143 -7.06 -10.67 10.66
CA THR A 143 -6.23 -10.86 9.47
C THR A 143 -7.03 -10.55 8.22
N THR A 144 -6.45 -9.73 7.35
CA THR A 144 -6.88 -9.50 5.98
C THR A 144 -5.82 -10.03 5.04
N THR A 145 -6.21 -10.84 4.06
CA THR A 145 -5.30 -11.41 3.06
C THR A 145 -5.53 -10.73 1.72
N LEU A 146 -4.52 -10.00 1.24
CA LEU A 146 -4.46 -9.52 -0.14
C LEU A 146 -3.80 -10.61 -1.00
N SER A 147 -4.64 -11.37 -1.71
CA SER A 147 -4.20 -12.42 -2.62
C SER A 147 -3.93 -11.84 -4.00
N ILE A 148 -2.77 -12.16 -4.57
CA ILE A 148 -2.40 -11.81 -5.95
C ILE A 148 -2.08 -13.10 -6.71
N ASN A 149 -2.83 -13.35 -7.77
CA ASN A 149 -2.69 -14.49 -8.66
C ASN A 149 -2.09 -14.02 -10.01
N PRO A 150 -0.80 -14.29 -10.27
CA PRO A 150 -0.17 -13.97 -11.54
C PRO A 150 -0.61 -14.96 -12.63
N ILE A 151 -1.27 -14.49 -13.68
CA ILE A 151 -1.77 -15.31 -14.78
C ILE A 151 -1.09 -14.88 -16.09
N ILE A 152 -0.30 -15.76 -16.70
CA ILE A 152 0.27 -15.53 -18.03
C ILE A 152 -0.81 -15.75 -19.09
N ARG A 153 -1.30 -14.65 -19.67
CA ARG A 153 -2.33 -14.63 -20.71
C ARG A 153 -1.73 -14.44 -22.10
N ARG A 154 -2.51 -14.82 -23.12
CA ARG A 154 -2.19 -14.64 -24.54
C ARG A 154 -2.52 -13.21 -25.01
N ASP A 155 -1.91 -12.16 -24.44
CA ASP A 155 -2.15 -10.82 -24.98
C ASP A 155 -1.35 -10.54 -26.27
N ALA A 156 -2.00 -9.83 -27.19
CA ALA A 156 -1.83 -9.89 -28.64
C ALA A 156 -0.55 -9.27 -29.22
N THR A 157 0.47 -8.98 -28.42
CA THR A 157 1.73 -8.34 -28.86
C THR A 157 2.80 -9.36 -29.26
N PHE A 158 2.38 -10.43 -29.96
CA PHE A 158 3.21 -11.55 -30.45
C PHE A 158 4.23 -11.18 -31.55
N ALA A 159 4.70 -9.94 -31.62
CA ALA A 159 5.88 -9.60 -32.41
C ALA A 159 7.18 -9.97 -31.66
N VAL A 160 7.12 -10.07 -30.32
CA VAL A 160 8.26 -10.42 -29.45
C VAL A 160 7.75 -11.23 -28.25
N ASN A 161 8.46 -12.30 -27.87
CA ASN A 161 8.08 -13.25 -26.80
C ASN A 161 8.12 -12.65 -25.37
N PHE A 162 7.28 -11.65 -25.09
CA PHE A 162 7.14 -11.09 -23.74
C PHE A 162 6.09 -11.87 -22.95
N TRP A 163 6.52 -12.47 -21.84
CA TRP A 163 5.68 -13.26 -20.94
C TRP A 163 5.47 -12.48 -19.64
N MET A 164 4.48 -11.59 -19.65
CA MET A 164 4.13 -10.76 -18.49
C MET A 164 2.79 -11.24 -17.92
N PRO A 165 2.69 -11.51 -16.61
CA PRO A 165 1.45 -11.96 -16.03
C PRO A 165 0.48 -10.80 -15.85
N THR A 166 -0.81 -11.06 -16.06
CA THR A 166 -1.88 -10.29 -15.45
C THR A 166 -1.89 -10.60 -13.96
N LEU A 167 -1.86 -9.57 -13.12
CA LEU A 167 -1.84 -9.66 -11.67
C LEU A 167 -3.28 -9.51 -11.17
N MET A 168 -3.97 -10.64 -11.06
CA MET A 168 -5.33 -10.66 -10.54
C MET A 168 -5.28 -10.54 -9.02
N THR A 169 -5.89 -9.52 -8.45
CA THR A 169 -5.89 -9.22 -7.02
C THR A 169 -7.27 -9.35 -6.42
N ARG A 170 -7.34 -9.81 -5.17
CA ARG A 170 -8.53 -9.77 -4.34
C ARG A 170 -8.16 -9.68 -2.87
N ALA A 171 -8.98 -9.04 -2.06
CA ALA A 171 -8.85 -9.07 -0.61
C ALA A 171 -9.85 -10.05 0.00
N VAL A 172 -9.37 -10.86 0.93
CA VAL A 172 -10.18 -11.81 1.69
C VAL A 172 -10.06 -11.43 3.16
N THR A 173 -11.20 -11.21 3.78
CA THR A 173 -11.35 -10.99 5.22
C THR A 173 -12.07 -12.20 5.83
N GLU A 174 -12.24 -12.22 7.15
CA GLU A 174 -13.04 -13.27 7.82
C GLU A 174 -14.51 -13.29 7.34
N THR A 175 -15.02 -12.15 6.88
CA THR A 175 -16.45 -11.95 6.60
C THR A 175 -16.76 -11.76 5.12
N GLU A 176 -15.75 -11.46 4.30
CA GLU A 176 -15.95 -11.05 2.91
C GLU A 176 -14.80 -11.54 2.03
N ASP A 177 -15.15 -12.05 0.85
CA ASP A 177 -14.25 -12.34 -0.26
C ASP A 177 -14.57 -11.35 -1.38
N MET A 178 -13.69 -10.37 -1.56
CA MET A 178 -13.91 -9.27 -2.51
C MET A 178 -13.74 -9.74 -3.96
N PRO A 179 -14.44 -9.11 -4.92
CA PRO A 179 -14.31 -9.47 -6.32
C PRO A 179 -12.87 -9.26 -6.82
N GLU A 180 -12.44 -10.15 -7.72
CA GLU A 180 -11.11 -10.11 -8.29
C GLU A 180 -10.98 -8.98 -9.32
N SER A 181 -9.87 -8.23 -9.26
CA SER A 181 -9.57 -7.10 -10.15
C SER A 181 -8.13 -7.18 -10.67
N ALA A 182 -7.86 -6.74 -11.89
CA ALA A 182 -6.51 -6.78 -12.45
C ALA A 182 -5.72 -5.51 -12.11
N LEU A 183 -4.58 -5.65 -11.41
CA LEU A 183 -3.74 -4.50 -11.02
C LEU A 183 -3.05 -3.83 -12.21
N ASN A 184 -2.62 -4.62 -13.19
CA ASN A 184 -1.72 -4.20 -14.25
C ASN A 184 -2.31 -4.38 -15.66
N THR A 185 -3.64 -4.43 -15.78
CA THR A 185 -4.34 -4.42 -17.08
C THR A 185 -4.86 -3.03 -17.35
N ARG A 186 -4.56 -2.48 -18.53
CA ARG A 186 -5.07 -1.18 -18.94
C ARG A 186 -6.57 -1.27 -19.19
N GLY A 187 -7.33 -0.35 -18.61
CA GLY A 187 -8.77 -0.18 -18.77
C GLY A 187 -9.14 1.29 -18.97
N PRO A 188 -10.45 1.60 -19.03
CA PRO A 188 -10.93 2.97 -19.27
C PRO A 188 -10.55 3.98 -18.18
N SER A 189 -10.34 3.52 -16.95
CA SER A 189 -9.90 4.35 -15.81
C SER A 189 -8.39 4.46 -15.68
N SER A 190 -7.62 3.77 -16.54
CA SER A 190 -6.16 3.84 -16.50
C SER A 190 -5.66 5.19 -16.98
N ILE A 191 -4.73 5.77 -16.22
CA ILE A 191 -4.08 7.04 -16.58
C ILE A 191 -2.74 6.72 -17.21
N ALA A 192 -2.51 7.15 -18.46
CA ALA A 192 -1.23 6.95 -19.11
C ALA A 192 -0.11 7.67 -18.33
N TRP A 193 1.09 7.08 -18.30
CA TRP A 193 2.20 7.63 -17.51
C TRP A 193 2.55 9.10 -17.86
N PRO A 194 2.55 9.55 -19.13
CA PRO A 194 2.75 10.97 -19.46
C PRO A 194 1.71 11.89 -18.81
N ASP A 195 0.45 11.46 -18.79
CA ASP A 195 -0.70 12.25 -18.34
C ASP A 195 -0.93 12.17 -16.84
N TYR A 196 -0.28 11.21 -16.15
CA TYR A 196 -0.39 11.06 -14.71
C TYR A 196 0.31 12.21 -13.98
N THR A 197 -0.46 12.97 -13.20
CA THR A 197 0.01 14.11 -12.39
C THR A 197 -0.03 13.82 -10.88
N GLY A 198 -0.33 12.58 -10.49
CA GLY A 198 -0.43 12.18 -9.08
C GLY A 198 0.93 11.95 -8.42
N PRO A 199 0.94 11.70 -7.10
CA PRO A 199 2.14 11.71 -6.28
C PRO A 199 3.08 10.51 -6.50
N LEU A 200 2.67 9.52 -7.30
CA LEU A 200 3.49 8.34 -7.57
C LEU A 200 4.56 8.57 -8.63
N LYS A 201 4.43 9.61 -9.47
CA LYS A 201 5.38 9.86 -10.57
C LYS A 201 6.54 10.69 -10.06
N PHE A 202 7.75 10.17 -10.24
CA PHE A 202 8.95 10.93 -9.97
C PHE A 202 9.06 12.09 -10.96
N VAL A 203 9.18 13.31 -10.42
CA VAL A 203 9.50 14.52 -11.18
C VAL A 203 10.81 15.05 -10.62
N ALA A 204 11.84 15.11 -11.48
CA ALA A 204 13.11 15.72 -11.08
C ALA A 204 12.86 17.17 -10.68
N LYS A 205 13.21 17.51 -9.43
CA LYS A 205 13.16 18.87 -8.90
C LYS A 205 14.44 19.62 -9.22
#